data_AF-A0A327TS77-F1
#
_entry.id   AF-A0A327TS77-F1
#
_cell.length_a   1.000
_cell.length_b   1.000
_cell.length_c   1.000
_cell.angle_alpha   90.00
_cell.angle_beta   90.00
_cell.angle_gamma   90.00
#
_symmetry.space_group_name_H-M   'P 1'
#
loop_
_entity.id
_entity.type
_entity.pdbx_description
1 polymer ?
#
loop_
_entity_poly.entity_id
_entity_poly.type
_entity_poly.pdbx_seq_one_letter_code
_entity_poly.pdbx_strand_id
1 'polypeptide(L)'
;MEVLTGTHRAHFVALWVLFAAELLCLAATAPPLRLLAPVWLWAGLAGLVLLLFGAAVVRCLALRFPRRGGWFDPVLYVWNLPRGTKAWYGIALCLVGLGLATAAGAQDARRDAAGSSYYVQRHDVRTDLTPAQYREVRGAFVRIATGVPAGLCVVGSFLVLISADVAYGAAEAAARPRPRLQPRPRSRPRPGGAPKD
;
A
#
# COMPACT_ATOMS: atom_id res chain seq x y z
N MET A 1 -2.18 15.62 -10.50
CA MET A 1 -2.26 15.09 -9.12
C MET A 1 -2.12 16.26 -8.16
N GLU A 2 -3.15 17.09 -8.02
CA GLU A 2 -3.13 18.25 -7.10
C GLU A 2 -3.40 17.84 -5.63
N VAL A 3 -3.88 16.60 -5.44
CA VAL A 3 -4.31 16.03 -4.15
C VAL A 3 -3.14 15.59 -3.25
N LEU A 4 -1.98 15.23 -3.83
CA LEU A 4 -0.80 14.77 -3.10
C LEU A 4 0.06 15.98 -2.69
N THR A 5 -0.28 16.60 -1.56
CA THR A 5 0.49 17.73 -1.00
C THR A 5 1.22 17.36 0.29
N GLY A 6 2.36 18.01 0.52
CA GLY A 6 3.17 17.88 1.74
C GLY A 6 3.51 16.45 2.12
N THR A 7 3.13 16.06 3.34
CA THR A 7 3.46 14.78 3.98
C THR A 7 2.91 13.55 3.24
N HIS A 8 1.76 13.67 2.55
CA HIS A 8 1.18 12.56 1.77
C HIS A 8 2.03 12.24 0.55
N ARG A 9 2.58 13.27 -0.13
CA ARG A 9 3.49 13.08 -1.26
C ARG A 9 4.78 12.40 -0.80
N ALA A 10 5.36 12.82 0.32
CA ALA A 10 6.55 12.21 0.88
C ALA A 10 6.33 10.73 1.25
N HIS A 11 5.21 10.41 1.91
CA HIS A 11 4.86 9.01 2.24
C HIS A 11 4.62 8.16 0.99
N PHE A 12 3.92 8.70 0.00
CA PHE A 12 3.67 8.00 -1.26
C PHE A 12 4.97 7.69 -2.00
N VAL A 13 5.86 8.68 -2.13
CA VAL A 13 7.17 8.51 -2.78
C VAL A 13 8.03 7.51 -1.99
N ALA A 14 8.06 7.60 -0.65
CA ALA A 14 8.81 6.66 0.18
C ALA A 14 8.37 5.20 -0.04
N LEU A 15 7.07 4.94 -0.14
CA LEU A 15 6.54 3.61 -0.42
C LEU A 15 6.94 3.09 -1.81
N TRP A 16 6.96 3.96 -2.83
CA TRP A 16 7.45 3.58 -4.17
C TRP A 16 8.97 3.36 -4.23
N VAL A 17 9.74 4.15 -3.48
CA VAL A 17 11.19 3.94 -3.35
C VAL A 17 11.47 2.59 -2.68
N LEU A 18 10.74 2.25 -1.64
CA LEU A 18 10.86 0.95 -0.98
C LEU A 18 10.39 -0.20 -1.86
N PHE A 19 9.29 -0.01 -2.59
CA PHE A 19 8.85 -0.97 -3.59
C PHE A 19 9.95 -1.24 -4.63
N ALA A 20 10.59 -0.19 -5.16
CA ALA A 20 11.70 -0.32 -6.10
C ALA A 20 12.91 -1.00 -5.46
N ALA A 21 13.22 -0.70 -4.19
CA ALA A 21 14.30 -1.36 -3.45
C ALA A 21 14.01 -2.86 -3.27
N GLU A 22 12.80 -3.23 -2.86
CA GLU A 22 12.37 -4.63 -2.73
C GLU A 22 12.42 -5.37 -4.07
N LEU A 23 11.95 -4.74 -5.16
CA LEU A 23 12.06 -5.30 -6.50
C LEU A 23 13.52 -5.48 -6.96
N LEU A 24 14.38 -4.50 -6.67
CA LEU A 24 15.80 -4.61 -6.99
C LEU A 24 16.44 -5.77 -6.23
N CYS A 25 16.07 -5.94 -4.97
CA CYS A 25 16.58 -7.04 -4.17
C CYS A 25 15.98 -8.39 -4.60
N LEU A 26 14.72 -8.42 -5.06
CA LEU A 26 14.09 -9.58 -5.69
C LEU A 26 14.79 -9.95 -7.00
N ALA A 27 15.14 -8.97 -7.84
CA ALA A 27 15.88 -9.17 -9.08
C ALA A 27 17.32 -9.65 -8.81
N ALA A 28 17.99 -9.11 -7.78
CA ALA A 28 19.33 -9.52 -7.39
C ALA A 28 19.39 -10.97 -6.88
N THR A 29 18.27 -11.48 -6.34
CA THR A 29 18.16 -12.84 -5.79
C THR A 29 17.51 -13.83 -6.76
N ALA A 30 16.93 -13.34 -7.86
CA ALA A 30 16.52 -14.14 -8.99
C ALA A 30 17.74 -14.67 -9.78
N PRO A 31 17.59 -15.79 -10.52
CA PRO A 31 18.63 -16.25 -11.42
C PRO A 31 18.76 -15.23 -12.58
N PRO A 32 19.98 -14.90 -13.05
CA PRO A 32 21.27 -15.56 -12.81
C PRO A 32 22.13 -14.94 -11.69
N LEU A 33 21.76 -13.76 -11.14
CA LEU A 33 22.63 -12.97 -10.25
C LEU A 33 22.93 -13.64 -8.91
N ARG A 34 21.92 -14.27 -8.27
CA ARG A 34 22.05 -15.02 -6.99
C ARG A 34 22.86 -14.28 -5.90
N LEU A 35 22.75 -12.96 -5.84
CA LEU A 35 23.48 -12.16 -4.87
C LEU A 35 22.88 -12.37 -3.48
N LEU A 36 23.73 -12.77 -2.54
CA LEU A 36 23.35 -12.96 -1.14
C LEU A 36 23.37 -11.60 -0.43
N ALA A 37 22.22 -10.93 -0.38
CA ALA A 37 22.08 -9.73 0.44
C ALA A 37 22.10 -10.09 1.94
N PRO A 38 22.72 -9.26 2.80
CA PRO A 38 22.84 -9.53 4.22
C PRO A 38 21.47 -9.51 4.92
N VAL A 39 21.26 -10.42 5.88
CA VAL A 39 19.97 -10.61 6.60
C VAL A 39 19.47 -9.30 7.23
N TRP A 40 20.39 -8.48 7.74
CA TRP A 40 20.08 -7.17 8.32
C TRP A 40 19.44 -6.20 7.34
N LEU A 41 19.84 -6.23 6.07
CA LEU A 41 19.26 -5.37 5.04
C LEU A 41 17.78 -5.74 4.80
N TRP A 42 17.49 -7.03 4.70
CA TRP A 42 16.13 -7.54 4.55
C TRP A 42 15.24 -7.21 5.75
N ALA A 43 15.74 -7.46 6.97
CA ALA A 43 15.03 -7.16 8.19
C ALA A 43 14.76 -5.65 8.33
N GLY A 44 15.74 -4.81 7.97
CA GLY A 44 15.60 -3.36 7.97
C GLY A 44 14.57 -2.85 6.98
N LEU A 45 14.61 -3.35 5.73
CA LEU A 45 13.64 -3.00 4.69
C LEU A 45 12.23 -3.44 5.09
N ALA A 46 12.05 -4.70 5.50
CA ALA A 46 10.76 -5.21 5.96
C ALA A 46 10.21 -4.41 7.15
N GLY A 47 11.07 -4.05 8.12
CA GLY A 47 10.69 -3.20 9.24
C GLY A 47 10.23 -1.81 8.82
N LEU A 48 10.95 -1.18 7.89
CA LEU A 48 10.58 0.15 7.37
C LEU A 48 9.28 0.10 6.57
N VAL A 49 9.07 -0.94 5.77
CA VAL A 49 7.81 -1.19 5.04
C VAL A 49 6.65 -1.36 6.01
N LEU A 50 6.80 -2.19 7.05
CA LEU A 50 5.76 -2.40 8.07
C LEU A 50 5.43 -1.10 8.81
N LEU A 51 6.44 -0.28 9.13
CA LEU A 51 6.24 1.00 9.79
C LEU A 51 5.45 1.98 8.92
N LEU A 52 5.83 2.13 7.64
CA LEU A 52 5.12 3.03 6.72
C LEU A 52 3.72 2.52 6.37
N PHE A 53 3.57 1.21 6.17
CA PHE A 53 2.28 0.57 5.93
C PHE A 53 1.36 0.75 7.15
N GLY A 54 1.87 0.47 8.35
CA GLY A 54 1.13 0.68 9.60
C GLY A 54 0.72 2.14 9.77
N ALA A 55 1.61 3.09 9.48
CA ALA A 55 1.28 4.52 9.50
C ALA A 55 0.18 4.88 8.47
N ALA A 56 0.20 4.28 7.28
CA ALA A 56 -0.84 4.47 6.27
C ALA A 56 -2.19 3.90 6.74
N VAL A 57 -2.21 2.70 7.33
CA VAL A 57 -3.41 2.08 7.92
C VAL A 57 -3.96 2.94 9.05
N VAL A 58 -3.13 3.36 10.00
CA VAL A 58 -3.56 4.22 11.13
C VAL A 58 -4.15 5.54 10.61
N ARG A 59 -3.52 6.19 9.63
CA ARG A 59 -4.08 7.40 9.01
C ARG A 59 -5.42 7.13 8.34
N CYS A 60 -5.53 6.03 7.60
CA CYS A 60 -6.78 5.62 6.95
C CYS A 60 -7.90 5.39 7.98
N LEU A 61 -7.61 4.69 9.09
CA LEU A 61 -8.57 4.45 10.17
C LEU A 61 -8.93 5.71 10.96
N ALA A 62 -7.98 6.65 11.11
CA ALA A 62 -8.19 7.92 11.80
C ALA A 62 -9.05 8.89 10.97
N LEU A 63 -9.08 8.74 9.65
CA LEU A 63 -9.98 9.51 8.80
C LEU A 63 -11.42 9.05 9.01
N ARG A 64 -12.29 10.00 9.35
CA ARG A 64 -13.74 9.77 9.36
C ARG A 64 -14.23 9.66 7.93
N PHE A 65 -14.15 8.46 7.35
CA PHE A 65 -14.88 8.15 6.12
C PHE A 65 -16.35 8.53 6.33
N PRO A 66 -16.95 9.35 5.45
CA PRO A 66 -18.34 9.76 5.59
C PRO A 66 -19.24 8.53 5.47
N ARG A 67 -19.56 7.94 6.63
CA ARG A 67 -20.30 6.67 6.78
C ARG A 67 -21.81 6.80 6.55
N ARG A 68 -22.27 7.93 5.99
CA ARG A 68 -23.68 8.18 5.65
C ARG A 68 -23.74 8.82 4.25
N GLY A 69 -24.08 8.00 3.25
CA GLY A 69 -24.39 8.46 1.89
C GLY A 69 -23.35 8.14 0.81
N GLY A 70 -22.97 6.87 0.66
CA GLY A 70 -22.80 6.20 -0.65
C GLY A 70 -21.83 6.73 -1.73
N TRP A 71 -20.97 7.73 -1.48
CA TRP A 71 -20.17 8.33 -2.56
C TRP A 71 -18.72 7.85 -2.66
N PHE A 72 -18.19 7.18 -1.63
CA PHE A 72 -16.81 6.70 -1.63
C PHE A 72 -16.78 5.18 -1.72
N ASP A 73 -16.89 4.66 -2.94
CA ASP A 73 -16.64 3.26 -3.25
C ASP A 73 -15.18 3.11 -3.73
N PRO A 74 -14.31 2.38 -3.00
CA PRO A 74 -12.92 2.17 -3.41
C PRO A 74 -12.82 1.52 -4.81
N VAL A 75 -13.82 0.76 -5.26
CA VAL A 75 -13.86 0.19 -6.61
C VAL A 75 -14.08 1.27 -7.68
N LEU A 76 -15.01 2.20 -7.44
CA LEU A 76 -15.22 3.35 -8.33
C LEU A 76 -14.02 4.30 -8.31
N TYR A 77 -13.34 4.42 -7.17
CA TYR A 77 -12.11 5.19 -7.05
C TYR A 77 -10.98 4.61 -7.92
N VAL A 78 -10.79 3.28 -7.87
CA VAL A 78 -9.89 2.57 -8.79
C VAL A 78 -10.27 2.85 -10.23
N TRP A 79 -11.57 2.83 -10.57
CA TRP A 79 -12.03 3.08 -11.94
C TRP A 79 -11.85 4.53 -12.41
N ASN A 80 -11.71 5.50 -11.50
CA ASN A 80 -11.49 6.90 -11.83
C ASN A 80 -10.02 7.35 -11.76
N LEU A 81 -9.10 6.47 -11.34
CA LEU A 81 -7.67 6.79 -11.37
C LEU A 81 -7.15 7.07 -12.80
N PRO A 82 -6.17 7.98 -12.95
CA PRO A 82 -5.52 8.24 -14.23
C PRO A 82 -5.00 6.95 -14.86
N ARG A 83 -5.15 6.81 -16.18
CA ARG A 83 -4.76 5.60 -16.93
C ARG A 83 -3.29 5.22 -16.66
N GLY A 84 -2.39 6.21 -16.58
CA GLY A 84 -0.99 5.97 -16.27
C GLY A 84 -0.77 5.38 -14.87
N THR A 85 -1.48 5.87 -13.85
CA THR A 85 -1.38 5.33 -12.48
C THR A 85 -1.91 3.91 -12.39
N LYS A 86 -3.04 3.61 -13.05
CA LYS A 86 -3.57 2.24 -13.16
C LYS A 86 -2.57 1.29 -13.82
N ALA A 87 -1.97 1.70 -14.93
CA ALA A 87 -0.97 0.90 -15.63
C ALA A 87 0.23 0.60 -14.72
N TRP A 88 0.72 1.59 -13.97
CA TRP A 88 1.80 1.39 -13.00
C TRP A 88 1.44 0.41 -11.88
N TYR A 89 0.23 0.52 -11.31
CA TYR A 89 -0.25 -0.44 -10.31
C TYR A 89 -0.40 -1.86 -10.90
N GLY A 90 -0.89 -1.97 -12.14
CA GLY A 90 -0.95 -3.25 -12.86
C GLY A 90 0.43 -3.88 -13.03
N ILE A 91 1.40 -3.10 -13.53
CA ILE A 91 2.80 -3.54 -13.66
C ILE A 91 3.36 -3.96 -12.31
N ALA A 92 3.16 -3.16 -11.26
CA ALA A 92 3.64 -3.47 -9.92
C ALA A 92 3.05 -4.78 -9.38
N LEU A 93 1.74 -4.99 -9.52
CA LEU A 93 1.08 -6.24 -9.12
C LEU A 93 1.57 -7.44 -9.94
N CYS A 94 1.78 -7.28 -11.25
CA CYS A 94 2.35 -8.33 -12.08
C CYS A 94 3.78 -8.70 -11.63
N LEU A 95 4.62 -7.71 -11.31
CA LEU A 95 5.98 -7.94 -10.83
C LEU A 95 6.01 -8.64 -9.47
N VAL A 96 5.13 -8.24 -8.55
CA VAL A 96 4.96 -8.92 -7.26
C VAL A 96 4.47 -10.35 -7.46
N GLY A 97 3.47 -10.55 -8.33
CA GLY A 97 2.93 -11.85 -8.67
C GLY A 97 3.98 -12.79 -9.27
N LEU A 98 4.81 -12.28 -10.20
CA LEU A 98 5.93 -13.01 -10.78
C LEU A 98 6.98 -13.37 -9.72
N GLY A 99 7.31 -12.42 -8.83
CA GLY A 99 8.24 -12.65 -7.73
C GLY A 99 7.77 -13.73 -6.76
N LEU A 100 6.48 -13.76 -6.43
CA LEU A 100 5.87 -14.76 -5.57
C LEU A 100 5.68 -16.11 -6.28
N ALA A 101 5.27 -16.12 -7.54
CA ALA A 101 5.11 -17.34 -8.32
C ALA A 101 6.45 -18.08 -8.53
N THR A 102 7.54 -17.32 -8.68
CA THR A 102 8.90 -17.88 -8.77
C THR A 102 9.48 -18.31 -7.43
N ALA A 103 8.74 -18.16 -6.32
CA ALA A 103 9.15 -18.59 -4.98
C ALA A 103 8.65 -20.00 -4.60
N ALA A 104 8.11 -20.76 -5.56
CA ALA A 104 7.68 -22.14 -5.34
C ALA A 104 8.82 -22.99 -4.73
N GLY A 105 8.54 -23.67 -3.62
CA GLY A 105 9.51 -24.50 -2.90
C GLY A 105 10.32 -23.78 -1.81
N ALA A 106 9.96 -22.55 -1.45
CA ALA A 106 10.60 -21.85 -0.32
C ALA A 106 10.48 -22.64 0.99
N GLN A 107 11.62 -22.94 1.59
CA GLN A 107 11.72 -23.59 2.89
C GLN A 107 12.78 -22.88 3.74
N ASP A 108 12.65 -22.96 5.05
CA ASP A 108 13.53 -22.26 5.98
C ASP A 108 14.84 -23.05 6.13
N ALA A 109 15.79 -22.79 5.23
CA ALA A 109 17.09 -23.45 5.21
C ALA A 109 18.07 -22.78 6.18
N ARG A 110 18.58 -23.55 7.14
CA ARG A 110 19.51 -23.12 8.17
C ARG A 110 20.91 -23.69 7.92
N ARG A 111 21.90 -23.00 8.46
CA ARG A 111 23.30 -23.44 8.48
C ARG A 111 23.62 -23.81 9.92
N ASP A 112 24.32 -24.93 10.11
CA ASP A 112 24.71 -25.33 11.46
C ASP A 112 25.73 -24.35 12.06
N ALA A 113 25.82 -24.28 13.39
CA ALA A 113 26.67 -23.30 14.09
C ALA A 113 28.16 -23.44 13.74
N ALA A 114 28.59 -24.65 13.39
CA ALA A 114 29.94 -24.96 12.91
C ALA A 114 30.18 -24.62 11.43
N GLY A 115 29.13 -24.20 10.70
CA GLY A 115 29.20 -23.82 9.29
C GLY A 115 29.41 -24.98 8.30
N SER A 116 29.50 -26.23 8.78
CA SER A 116 29.90 -27.42 8.02
C SER A 116 28.75 -28.13 7.31
N SER A 117 27.51 -28.01 7.80
CA SER A 117 26.32 -28.63 7.20
C SER A 117 25.18 -27.62 7.00
N TYR A 118 24.40 -27.83 5.95
CA TYR A 118 23.18 -27.08 5.63
C TYR A 118 22.00 -27.99 5.87
N TYR A 119 20.90 -27.48 6.40
CA TYR A 119 19.71 -28.28 6.66
C TYR A 119 18.42 -27.49 6.47
N VAL A 120 17.34 -28.18 6.12
CA VAL A 120 15.98 -27.67 6.31
C VAL A 120 15.37 -28.40 7.48
N GLN A 121 14.74 -27.64 8.37
CA GLN A 121 14.01 -28.18 9.51
C GLN A 121 12.51 -28.11 9.19
N ARG A 122 11.86 -29.26 9.07
CA ARG A 122 10.41 -29.35 8.91
C ARG A 122 9.83 -30.05 10.13
N HIS A 123 9.24 -29.25 11.02
CA HIS A 123 8.83 -29.69 12.34
C HIS A 123 10.05 -30.24 13.10
N ASP A 124 10.09 -31.54 13.39
CA ASP A 124 11.20 -32.19 14.10
C ASP A 124 12.16 -32.97 13.19
N VAL A 125 11.92 -32.99 11.88
CA VAL A 125 12.81 -33.69 10.94
C VAL A 125 13.82 -32.70 10.37
N ARG A 126 15.10 -32.99 10.60
CA ARG A 126 16.23 -32.28 10.00
C ARG A 126 16.67 -33.04 8.76
N THR A 127 16.54 -32.40 7.59
CA THR A 127 17.03 -32.95 6.33
C THR A 127 18.29 -32.20 5.93
N ASP A 128 19.40 -32.90 5.85
CA ASP A 128 20.65 -32.31 5.38
C ASP A 128 20.57 -31.98 3.89
N LEU A 129 21.11 -30.82 3.55
CA LEU A 129 21.11 -30.25 2.22
C LEU A 129 22.52 -30.19 1.66
N THR A 130 22.62 -30.47 0.37
CA THR A 130 23.83 -30.13 -0.39
C THR A 130 23.95 -28.61 -0.54
N PRO A 131 25.16 -28.07 -0.77
CA PRO A 131 25.37 -26.63 -0.99
C PRO A 131 24.59 -26.05 -2.18
N ALA A 132 24.23 -26.88 -3.17
CA ALA A 132 23.42 -26.48 -4.31
C ALA A 132 21.95 -26.30 -3.89
N GLN A 133 21.39 -27.28 -3.19
CA GLN A 133 20.01 -27.24 -2.68
C GLN A 133 19.82 -26.13 -1.65
N TYR A 134 20.81 -25.88 -0.78
CA TYR A 134 20.77 -24.75 0.16
C TYR A 134 20.61 -23.41 -0.55
N ARG A 135 21.36 -23.17 -1.64
CA ARG A 135 21.28 -21.91 -2.40
C ARG A 135 19.94 -21.74 -3.12
N GLU A 136 19.35 -22.84 -3.60
CA GLU A 136 18.06 -22.83 -4.26
C GLU A 136 16.91 -22.53 -3.29
N VAL A 137 16.87 -23.26 -2.17
CA VAL A 137 15.87 -23.08 -1.12
C VAL A 137 15.96 -21.69 -0.49
N ARG A 138 17.18 -21.22 -0.20
CA ARG A 138 17.40 -19.87 0.34
C ARG A 138 17.00 -18.79 -0.66
N GLY A 139 17.24 -19.00 -1.95
CA GLY A 139 16.78 -18.08 -3.00
C GLY A 139 15.25 -17.98 -3.06
N ALA A 140 14.55 -19.10 -2.91
CA ALA A 140 13.08 -19.11 -2.85
C ALA A 140 12.55 -18.42 -1.58
N PHE A 141 13.16 -18.66 -0.41
CA PHE A 141 12.79 -17.95 0.82
C PHE A 141 12.96 -16.43 0.69
N VAL A 142 14.07 -15.99 0.13
CA VAL A 142 14.34 -14.56 -0.06
C VAL A 142 13.29 -13.92 -0.99
N ARG A 143 12.85 -14.60 -2.05
CA ARG A 143 11.79 -14.10 -2.94
C ARG A 143 10.46 -13.87 -2.21
N ILE A 144 10.09 -14.73 -1.25
CA ILE A 144 8.92 -14.50 -0.39
C ILE A 144 9.17 -13.31 0.54
N ALA A 145 10.34 -13.31 1.20
CA ALA A 145 10.72 -12.28 2.14
C ALA A 145 10.75 -10.87 1.52
N THR A 146 10.94 -10.75 0.19
CA THR A 146 10.86 -9.50 -0.56
C THR A 146 9.52 -9.24 -1.23
N GLY A 147 8.90 -10.30 -1.76
CA GLY A 147 7.65 -10.20 -2.51
C GLY A 147 6.51 -9.73 -1.63
N VAL A 148 6.47 -10.19 -0.37
CA VAL A 148 5.44 -9.78 0.60
C VAL A 148 5.57 -8.29 0.97
N PRO A 149 6.74 -7.77 1.41
CA PRO A 149 6.94 -6.33 1.61
C PRO A 149 6.67 -5.48 0.37
N ALA A 150 7.07 -5.93 -0.82
CA ALA A 150 6.75 -5.23 -2.07
C ALA A 150 5.23 -5.10 -2.26
N GLY A 151 4.47 -6.17 -2.03
CA GLY A 151 3.01 -6.13 -2.04
C GLY A 151 2.43 -5.13 -1.02
N LEU A 152 2.97 -5.12 0.20
CA LEU A 152 2.56 -4.16 1.24
C LEU A 152 2.85 -2.71 0.84
N CYS A 153 3.95 -2.44 0.14
CA CYS A 153 4.25 -1.10 -0.38
C CYS A 153 3.19 -0.63 -1.38
N VAL A 154 2.74 -1.51 -2.28
CA VAL A 154 1.70 -1.23 -3.28
C VAL A 154 0.36 -0.95 -2.62
N VAL A 155 -0.04 -1.77 -1.64
CA VAL A 155 -1.29 -1.55 -0.90
C VAL A 155 -1.19 -0.28 -0.05
N GLY A 156 -0.05 -0.06 0.60
CA GLY A 156 0.22 1.15 1.40
C GLY A 156 0.15 2.42 0.56
N SER A 157 0.73 2.43 -0.64
CA SER A 157 0.72 3.62 -1.51
C SER A 157 -0.69 3.93 -1.98
N PHE A 158 -1.52 2.91 -2.18
CA PHE A 158 -2.93 3.07 -2.48
C PHE A 158 -3.74 3.63 -1.29
N LEU A 159 -3.47 3.15 -0.07
CA LEU A 159 -4.06 3.72 1.16
C LEU A 159 -3.69 5.20 1.34
N VAL A 160 -2.44 5.57 1.03
CA VAL A 160 -2.00 6.97 1.08
C VAL A 160 -2.76 7.82 0.05
N LEU A 161 -2.99 7.32 -1.17
CA LEU A 161 -3.79 8.02 -2.19
C LEU A 161 -5.22 8.27 -1.70
N ILE A 162 -5.88 7.23 -1.18
CA ILE A 162 -7.24 7.36 -0.62
C ILE A 162 -7.25 8.39 0.51
N SER A 163 -6.28 8.31 1.43
CA SER A 163 -6.22 9.22 2.58
C SER A 163 -6.04 10.68 2.16
N ALA A 164 -5.20 10.92 1.15
CA ALA A 164 -4.94 12.26 0.62
C ALA A 164 -6.19 12.83 -0.07
N ASP A 165 -6.93 12.01 -0.81
CA ASP A 165 -8.16 12.41 -1.51
C ASP A 165 -9.28 12.77 -0.54
N VAL A 166 -9.49 11.96 0.49
CA VAL A 166 -10.46 12.23 1.56
C VAL A 166 -10.07 13.51 2.33
N ALA A 167 -8.79 13.68 2.65
CA ALA A 167 -8.31 14.87 3.35
C ALA A 167 -8.47 16.15 2.50
N TYR A 168 -8.18 16.06 1.20
CA TYR A 168 -8.34 17.16 0.26
C TYR A 168 -9.83 17.55 0.09
N GLY A 169 -10.71 16.58 -0.11
CA GLY A 169 -12.15 16.82 -0.20
C GLY A 169 -12.74 17.41 1.10
N ALA A 170 -12.24 16.99 2.26
CA ALA A 170 -12.62 17.59 3.55
C ALA A 170 -12.14 19.05 3.67
N ALA A 171 -10.91 19.35 3.23
CA ALA A 171 -10.38 20.72 3.22
C ALA A 171 -11.15 21.64 2.27
N GLU A 172 -11.49 21.17 1.06
CA GLU A 172 -12.33 21.93 0.13
C GLU A 172 -13.74 22.16 0.68
N ALA A 173 -14.36 21.15 1.28
CA ALA A 173 -15.68 21.28 1.89
C ALA A 173 -15.70 22.28 3.06
N ALA A 174 -14.60 22.37 3.82
CA ALA A 174 -14.43 23.36 4.87
C ALA A 174 -14.17 24.78 4.33
N ALA A 175 -13.51 24.89 3.19
CA ALA A 175 -13.20 26.18 2.53
C ALA A 175 -14.40 26.78 1.79
N ARG A 176 -15.42 25.99 1.43
CA ARG A 176 -16.65 26.51 0.82
C ARG A 176 -17.42 27.37 1.84
N PRO A 177 -17.75 28.64 1.53
CA PRO A 177 -18.58 29.45 2.40
C PRO A 177 -19.95 28.77 2.54
N ARG A 178 -20.34 28.44 3.77
CA ARG A 178 -21.72 27.98 4.06
C ARG A 178 -22.68 29.05 3.51
N PRO A 179 -23.72 28.66 2.77
CA PRO A 179 -24.73 29.63 2.38
C PRO A 179 -25.26 30.26 3.66
N ARG A 180 -25.00 31.55 3.85
CA ARG A 180 -25.68 32.34 4.89
C ARG A 180 -27.17 32.07 4.66
N LEU A 181 -27.84 31.47 5.65
CA LEU A 181 -29.30 31.46 5.67
C LEU A 181 -29.72 32.91 5.46
N GLN A 182 -30.18 33.26 4.26
CA GLN A 182 -30.86 34.52 4.06
C GLN A 182 -32.08 34.47 4.99
N PRO A 183 -32.24 35.45 5.90
CA PRO A 183 -33.46 35.53 6.67
C PRO A 183 -34.60 35.65 5.66
N ARG A 184 -35.45 34.62 5.65
CA ARG A 184 -36.62 34.49 4.79
C ARG A 184 -37.39 35.82 4.86
N PRO A 185 -37.66 36.51 3.74
CA PRO A 185 -38.40 37.76 3.79
C PRO A 185 -39.77 37.49 4.42
N ARG A 186 -40.08 38.20 5.51
CA ARG A 186 -41.40 38.19 6.14
C ARG A 186 -42.44 38.45 5.04
N SER A 187 -43.34 37.50 4.85
CA SER A 187 -44.51 37.60 4.00
C SER A 187 -45.21 38.95 4.20
N ARG A 188 -45.33 39.73 3.13
CA ARG A 188 -46.18 40.94 3.10
C ARG A 188 -47.63 40.56 3.44
N PRO A 189 -48.37 41.39 4.19
CA PRO A 189 -49.80 41.19 4.39
C PRO A 189 -50.56 41.35 3.07
N ARG A 190 -51.48 40.43 2.80
CA ARG A 190 -52.47 40.51 1.71
C ARG A 190 -53.35 41.76 1.91
N PRO A 191 -53.64 42.56 0.87
CA PRO A 191 -54.64 43.61 0.97
C PRO A 191 -56.03 42.96 1.10
N GLY A 192 -56.78 43.41 2.12
CA GLY A 192 -58.15 42.99 2.38
C GLY A 192 -59.08 43.33 1.22
N GLY A 193 -60.04 42.44 0.98
CA GLY A 193 -61.10 42.65 0.01
C GLY A 193 -61.98 43.83 0.40
N ALA A 194 -62.29 44.67 -0.57
CA ALA A 194 -63.37 45.64 -0.46
C ALA A 194 -64.73 44.91 -0.51
N PRO A 195 -65.65 45.15 0.42
CA PRO A 195 -67.05 44.76 0.25
C PRO A 195 -67.67 45.65 -0.85
N LYS A 196 -68.45 45.03 -1.73
CA LYS A 196 -69.39 45.76 -2.59
C LYS A 196 -70.71 45.86 -1.83
N ASP A 197 -71.16 47.08 -1.61
CA ASP A 197 -72.54 47.40 -1.25
C ASP A 197 -73.49 47.13 -2.43
#